data_AF-A0A3B6VGK0-F1
#
_entry.id   AF-A0A3B6VGK0-F1
#
_cell.length_a   1.000
_cell.length_b   1.000
_cell.length_c   1.000
_cell.angle_alpha   90.00
_cell.angle_beta   90.00
_cell.angle_gamma   90.00
#
_symmetry.space_group_name_H-M   'P 1'
#
loop_
_entity.id
_entity.type
_entity.pdbx_description
1 polymer ?
#
loop_
_entity_poly.entity_id
_entity_poly.type
_entity_poly.pdbx_seq_one_letter_code
_entity_poly.pdbx_strand_id
1 'polypeptide(L)'
;MWIKAVKGKSVLAPNGYLYTFKENGNVEYKINGMKRGTGIFLYAESPTNAYYYEKMPLNYVAYDVKGSIPDDKVNMLVGFILNNGKLEMTAGYTKAYKQRLSDWKKSNLTIYNTLREGKDMSEYPIPLIEEVDNFNTIKFGTLR
;
A
#
# COMPACT_ATOMS: atom_id res chain seq x y z
N MET A 1 -16.44 -1.26 13.52
CA MET A 1 -17.62 -1.16 12.61
C MET A 1 -17.25 -1.56 11.18
N TRP A 2 -16.12 -1.10 10.63
CA TRP A 2 -15.60 -1.51 9.31
C TRP A 2 -15.60 -3.03 9.05
N ILE A 3 -14.95 -3.85 9.90
CA ILE A 3 -14.86 -5.30 9.68
C ILE A 3 -16.25 -5.94 9.55
N LYS A 4 -17.23 -5.51 10.35
CA LYS A 4 -18.61 -6.01 10.25
C LYS A 4 -19.24 -5.69 8.88
N ALA A 5 -18.88 -4.57 8.26
CA ALA A 5 -19.41 -4.15 6.97
C ALA A 5 -18.80 -4.93 5.79
N VAL A 6 -17.54 -5.36 5.91
CA VAL A 6 -16.79 -5.97 4.79
C VAL A 6 -16.55 -7.48 4.93
N LYS A 7 -16.59 -8.04 6.15
CA LYS A 7 -16.25 -9.46 6.37
C LYS A 7 -17.07 -10.41 5.49
N GLY A 8 -16.39 -11.38 4.90
CA GLY A 8 -16.98 -12.36 3.99
C GLY A 8 -17.26 -11.83 2.58
N LYS A 9 -17.19 -10.51 2.36
CA LYS A 9 -17.51 -9.89 1.07
C LYS A 9 -16.28 -9.80 0.17
N SER A 10 -16.53 -9.71 -1.13
CA SER A 10 -15.51 -9.55 -2.15
C SER A 10 -15.83 -8.45 -3.15
N VAL A 11 -14.80 -7.93 -3.81
CA VAL A 11 -14.92 -6.98 -4.91
C VAL A 11 -13.91 -7.30 -6.00
N LEU A 12 -14.35 -7.26 -7.26
CA LEU A 12 -13.46 -7.38 -8.41
C LEU A 12 -12.96 -5.98 -8.79
N ALA A 13 -11.67 -5.74 -8.61
CA ALA A 13 -11.03 -4.47 -8.92
C ALA A 13 -10.75 -4.33 -10.43
N PRO A 14 -10.59 -3.10 -10.96
CA PRO A 14 -10.34 -2.85 -12.39
C PRO A 14 -9.09 -3.54 -12.94
N ASN A 15 -8.12 -3.86 -12.08
CA ASN A 15 -6.89 -4.58 -12.44
C ASN A 15 -7.11 -6.10 -12.60
N GLY A 16 -8.35 -6.59 -12.49
CA GLY A 16 -8.72 -8.00 -12.64
C GLY A 16 -8.54 -8.83 -11.36
N TYR A 17 -8.13 -8.21 -10.25
CA TYR A 17 -7.96 -8.91 -8.98
C TYR A 17 -9.28 -8.98 -8.21
N LEU A 18 -9.58 -10.15 -7.67
CA LEU A 18 -10.65 -10.36 -6.71
C LEU A 18 -10.10 -10.15 -5.30
N TYR A 19 -10.56 -9.11 -4.61
CA TYR A 19 -10.25 -8.83 -3.22
C TYR A 19 -11.36 -9.42 -2.33
N THR A 20 -10.99 -10.26 -1.36
CA THR A 20 -11.91 -10.90 -0.41
C THR A 20 -11.53 -10.52 1.02
N PHE A 21 -12.45 -9.87 1.72
CA PHE A 21 -12.29 -9.45 3.10
C PHE A 21 -12.60 -10.61 4.05
N LYS A 22 -11.62 -10.99 4.86
CA LYS A 22 -11.68 -12.11 5.80
C LYS A 22 -12.35 -11.69 7.11
N GLU A 23 -12.75 -12.66 7.92
CA GLU A 23 -13.39 -12.43 9.22
C GLU A 23 -12.52 -11.61 10.19
N ASN A 24 -11.20 -11.71 10.10
CA ASN A 24 -10.26 -10.94 10.91
C ASN A 24 -9.98 -9.53 10.35
N GLY A 25 -10.68 -9.12 9.29
CA GLY A 25 -10.52 -7.82 8.64
C GLY A 25 -9.50 -7.80 7.52
N ASN A 26 -8.53 -8.73 7.46
CA ASN A 26 -7.53 -8.80 6.39
C ASN A 26 -8.20 -8.95 5.02
N VAL A 27 -7.51 -8.51 3.96
CA VAL A 27 -7.98 -8.67 2.59
C VAL A 27 -7.04 -9.56 1.81
N GLU A 28 -7.54 -10.68 1.29
CA GLU A 28 -6.80 -11.55 0.38
C GLU A 28 -7.15 -11.17 -1.05
N TYR A 29 -6.16 -11.07 -1.93
CA TYR A 29 -6.43 -10.77 -3.35
C TYR A 29 -5.86 -11.84 -4.28
N LYS A 30 -6.66 -12.18 -5.30
CA LYS A 30 -6.43 -13.27 -6.24
C LYS A 30 -6.55 -12.79 -7.68
N ILE A 31 -5.82 -13.44 -8.58
CA ILE A 31 -6.01 -13.34 -10.03
C ILE A 31 -6.01 -14.75 -10.60
N ASN A 32 -6.96 -15.07 -11.48
CA ASN A 32 -7.13 -16.41 -12.06
C ASN A 32 -7.16 -17.53 -10.99
N GLY A 33 -7.84 -17.29 -9.87
CA GLY A 33 -7.96 -18.24 -8.74
C GLY A 33 -6.72 -18.36 -7.85
N MET A 34 -5.57 -17.84 -8.27
CA MET A 34 -4.31 -17.91 -7.52
C MET A 34 -4.17 -16.74 -6.55
N LYS A 35 -3.85 -17.05 -5.29
CA LYS A 35 -3.52 -16.03 -4.27
C LYS A 35 -2.26 -15.28 -4.68
N ARG A 36 -2.35 -13.94 -4.69
CA ARG A 36 -1.22 -13.06 -5.02
C ARG A 36 -0.68 -12.32 -3.81
N GLY A 37 -1.55 -11.99 -2.85
CA GLY A 37 -1.09 -11.36 -1.62
C GLY A 37 -2.17 -11.25 -0.57
N THR A 38 -1.83 -10.53 0.49
CA THR A 38 -2.74 -10.25 1.61
C THR A 38 -2.43 -8.88 2.17
N GLY A 39 -3.41 -7.99 2.12
CA GLY A 39 -3.41 -6.76 2.90
C GLY A 39 -3.79 -7.07 4.34
N ILE A 40 -2.94 -6.68 5.28
CA ILE A 40 -3.15 -6.84 6.71
C ILE A 40 -3.93 -5.64 7.23
N PHE A 41 -5.03 -5.89 7.92
CA PHE A 41 -5.83 -4.83 8.54
C PHE A 41 -5.03 -4.17 9.66
N LEU A 42 -4.93 -2.85 9.63
CA LEU A 42 -4.25 -2.07 10.65
C LEU A 42 -5.25 -1.51 11.67
N TYR A 43 -6.15 -0.64 11.22
CA TYR A 43 -7.30 -0.14 11.99
C TYR A 43 -8.32 0.53 11.05
N ALA A 44 -9.44 0.92 11.62
CA ALA A 44 -10.46 1.70 10.95
C ALA A 44 -10.63 3.05 11.65
N GLU A 45 -10.47 4.14 10.90
CA GLU A 45 -10.73 5.50 11.37
C GLU A 45 -12.24 5.76 11.52
N SER A 46 -13.04 5.11 10.68
CA SER A 46 -14.49 5.22 10.71
C SER A 46 -15.17 3.92 10.26
N PRO A 47 -16.52 3.81 10.30
CA PRO A 47 -17.23 2.70 9.68
C PRO A 47 -17.01 2.57 8.17
N THR A 48 -16.55 3.65 7.51
CA THR A 48 -16.39 3.76 6.06
C THR A 48 -14.95 3.91 5.61
N ASN A 49 -13.98 4.03 6.52
CA ASN A 49 -12.58 4.26 6.20
C ASN A 49 -11.70 3.34 7.05
N ALA A 50 -10.84 2.57 6.39
CA ALA A 50 -9.89 1.70 7.06
C ALA A 50 -8.56 1.62 6.34
N TYR A 51 -7.51 1.40 7.11
CA TYR A 51 -6.15 1.34 6.62
C TYR A 51 -5.59 -0.07 6.75
N TYR A 52 -4.82 -0.43 5.75
CA TYR A 52 -4.20 -1.72 5.58
C TYR A 52 -2.75 -1.50 5.21
N TYR A 53 -1.91 -2.49 5.49
CA TYR A 53 -0.58 -2.55 4.92
C TYR A 53 -0.33 -3.88 4.22
N GLU A 54 0.56 -3.86 3.24
CA GLU A 54 1.14 -5.05 2.65
C GLU A 54 2.64 -5.09 2.96
N LYS A 55 3.13 -6.28 3.31
CA LYS A 55 4.58 -6.52 3.44
C LYS A 55 5.17 -6.74 2.06
N MET A 56 5.87 -5.73 1.54
CA MET A 56 6.54 -5.79 0.24
C MET A 56 8.06 -5.86 0.40
N PRO A 57 8.78 -6.63 -0.44
CA PRO A 57 10.23 -6.56 -0.51
C PRO A 57 10.71 -5.12 -0.77
N LEU A 58 11.75 -4.67 -0.08
CA LEU A 58 12.28 -3.32 -0.25
C LEU A 58 12.76 -3.07 -1.68
N ASN A 59 13.35 -4.08 -2.33
CA ASN A 59 13.77 -3.99 -3.73
C ASN A 59 12.61 -3.81 -4.72
N TYR A 60 11.39 -4.23 -4.36
CA TYR A 60 10.19 -4.00 -5.16
C TYR A 60 9.73 -2.54 -5.04
N VAL A 61 9.83 -1.97 -3.85
CA VAL A 61 9.43 -0.58 -3.56
C VAL A 61 10.47 0.42 -4.07
N ALA A 62 11.74 0.14 -3.82
CA ALA A 62 12.90 0.94 -4.23
C ALA A 62 13.46 0.50 -5.60
N TYR A 63 12.59 0.08 -6.52
CA TYR A 63 12.95 -0.50 -7.81
C TYR A 63 13.85 0.38 -8.69
N ASP A 64 13.88 1.69 -8.43
CA ASP A 64 14.66 2.65 -9.19
C ASP A 64 16.06 2.91 -8.62
N VAL A 65 16.37 2.35 -7.44
CA VAL A 65 17.70 2.39 -6.82
C VAL A 65 18.56 1.28 -7.41
N LYS A 66 19.77 1.61 -7.83
CA LYS A 66 20.76 0.67 -8.36
C LYS A 66 21.78 0.31 -7.29
N GLY A 67 22.02 -0.98 -7.11
CA GLY A 67 23.00 -1.50 -6.17
C GLY A 67 22.44 -2.65 -5.34
N SER A 68 23.16 -3.01 -4.28
CA SER A 68 22.69 -4.02 -3.32
C SER A 68 21.59 -3.39 -2.45
N ILE A 69 20.35 -3.82 -2.67
CA ILE A 69 19.23 -3.49 -1.80
C ILE A 69 19.05 -4.66 -0.83
N PRO A 70 18.93 -4.43 0.49
CA PRO A 70 18.66 -5.48 1.46
C PRO A 70 17.40 -6.28 1.11
N ASP A 71 17.40 -7.57 1.45
CA ASP A 71 16.22 -8.45 1.33
C ASP A 71 15.24 -8.25 2.50
N ASP A 72 15.05 -6.99 2.89
CA ASP A 72 14.13 -6.59 3.94
C ASP A 72 12.72 -6.44 3.38
N LYS A 73 11.72 -6.62 4.25
CA LYS A 73 10.32 -6.36 3.92
C LYS A 73 9.82 -5.13 4.66
N VAL A 74 9.15 -4.26 3.93
CA VAL A 74 8.61 -3.01 4.44
C VAL A 74 7.09 -2.98 4.30
N ASN A 75 6.44 -2.21 5.16
CA ASN A 75 4.99 -2.07 5.16
C ASN A 75 4.58 -0.94 4.22
N MET A 76 3.87 -1.28 3.14
CA MET A 76 3.29 -0.30 2.22
C MET A 76 1.80 -0.14 2.53
N LEU A 77 1.36 1.09 2.75
CA LEU A 77 0.05 1.41 3.29
C LEU A 77 -0.95 1.76 2.19
N VAL A 78 -2.20 1.32 2.39
CA VAL A 78 -3.35 1.73 1.57
C VAL A 78 -4.56 1.97 2.47
N GLY A 79 -5.40 2.93 2.09
CA GLY A 79 -6.73 3.13 2.63
C GLY A 79 -7.79 2.47 1.75
N PHE A 80 -8.82 1.91 2.38
CA PHE A 80 -10.07 1.55 1.73
C PHE A 80 -11.19 2.46 2.21
N ILE A 81 -12.02 2.89 1.27
CA ILE A 81 -13.17 3.76 1.52
C ILE A 81 -14.43 3.05 1.03
N LEU A 82 -15.43 2.93 1.90
CA LEU A 82 -16.70 2.28 1.61
C LEU A 82 -17.83 3.31 1.59
N ASN A 83 -18.44 3.49 0.42
CA ASN A 83 -19.57 4.39 0.24
C ASN A 83 -20.75 3.65 -0.40
N ASN A 84 -21.81 3.42 0.38
CA ASN A 84 -23.03 2.73 -0.08
C ASN A 84 -22.75 1.40 -0.80
N GLY A 85 -21.86 0.58 -0.22
CA GLY A 85 -21.46 -0.71 -0.80
C GLY A 85 -20.39 -0.62 -1.89
N LYS A 86 -20.08 0.58 -2.40
CA LYS A 86 -18.99 0.80 -3.36
C LYS A 86 -17.68 0.99 -2.61
N LEU A 87 -16.68 0.20 -2.98
CA LEU A 87 -15.34 0.23 -2.41
C LEU A 87 -14.41 1.03 -3.34
N GLU A 88 -13.61 1.89 -2.72
CA GLU A 88 -12.49 2.58 -3.32
C GLU A 88 -11.22 2.27 -2.53
N MET A 89 -10.06 2.33 -3.19
CA MET A 89 -8.74 2.19 -2.56
C MET A 89 -7.92 3.44 -2.85
N THR A 90 -7.17 3.94 -1.88
CA THR A 90 -6.25 5.05 -2.10
C THR A 90 -5.11 4.64 -3.04
N ALA A 91 -4.69 5.56 -3.89
CA ALA A 91 -3.67 5.34 -4.90
C ALA A 91 -2.44 6.21 -4.62
N GLY A 92 -1.53 5.68 -3.81
CA GLY A 92 -0.28 6.34 -3.47
C GLY A 92 -0.38 7.29 -2.27
N TYR A 93 0.54 8.24 -2.23
CA TYR A 93 0.86 8.98 -1.00
C TYR A 93 0.87 10.49 -1.22
N THR A 94 0.73 11.21 -0.10
CA THR A 94 0.66 12.67 -0.05
C THR A 94 1.94 13.33 -0.58
N LYS A 95 1.85 14.66 -0.79
CA LYS A 95 3.02 15.48 -1.16
C LYS A 95 4.15 15.40 -0.12
N ALA A 96 3.81 15.25 1.17
CA ALA A 96 4.78 15.17 2.25
C ALA A 96 5.70 13.93 2.10
N TYR A 97 5.13 12.76 1.86
CA TYR A 97 5.91 11.54 1.59
C TYR A 97 6.75 11.67 0.33
N LYS A 98 6.16 12.19 -0.75
CA LYS A 98 6.88 12.40 -2.03
C LYS A 98 8.10 13.31 -1.84
N GLN A 99 7.97 14.32 -0.98
CA GLN A 99 9.07 15.22 -0.63
C GLN A 99 10.16 14.49 0.18
N ARG A 100 9.79 13.77 1.25
CA ARG A 100 10.72 12.93 2.04
C ARG A 100 11.51 11.96 1.15
N LEU A 101 10.82 11.26 0.27
CA LEU A 101 11.44 10.34 -0.69
C LEU A 101 12.39 11.08 -1.65
N SER A 102 11.98 12.24 -2.16
CA SER A 102 12.83 13.05 -3.05
C SER A 102 14.10 13.53 -2.34
N ASP A 103 13.98 14.01 -1.11
CA ASP A 103 15.11 14.53 -0.34
C ASP A 103 16.08 13.43 0.08
N TRP A 104 15.56 12.26 0.46
CA TRP A 104 16.39 11.07 0.65
C TRP A 104 17.14 10.71 -0.64
N LYS A 105 16.47 10.67 -1.80
CA LYS A 105 17.13 10.37 -3.09
C LYS A 105 18.24 11.38 -3.40
N LYS A 106 18.00 12.67 -3.20
CA LYS A 106 19.01 13.72 -3.41
C LYS A 106 20.21 13.61 -2.47
N SER A 107 19.98 13.13 -1.25
CA SER A 107 21.02 13.02 -0.22
C SER A 107 21.83 11.72 -0.33
N ASN A 108 21.20 10.64 -0.81
CA ASN A 108 21.74 9.29 -0.75
C ASN A 108 22.17 8.75 -2.11
N LEU A 109 21.61 9.26 -3.22
CA LEU A 109 21.87 8.73 -4.56
C LEU A 109 22.72 9.64 -5.43
N THR A 110 23.49 9.04 -6.33
CA THR A 110 24.12 9.71 -7.47
C THR A 110 23.07 10.03 -8.54
N ILE A 111 23.48 10.78 -9.57
CA ILE A 111 22.64 11.04 -10.75
C ILE A 111 22.24 9.78 -11.53
N TYR A 112 22.88 8.64 -11.27
CA TYR A 112 22.59 7.35 -11.89
C TYR A 112 21.75 6.42 -11.00
N ASN A 113 21.18 6.96 -9.92
CA ASN A 113 20.43 6.25 -8.87
C ASN A 113 21.24 5.18 -8.12
N THR A 114 22.57 5.26 -8.12
CA THR A 114 23.41 4.41 -7.25
C THR A 114 23.58 5.06 -5.89
N LEU A 115 23.72 4.26 -4.82
CA LEU A 115 24.07 4.78 -3.50
C LEU A 115 25.43 5.50 -3.53
N ARG A 116 25.51 6.65 -2.86
CA ARG A 116 26.78 7.35 -2.62
C ARG A 116 27.63 6.61 -1.61
N GLU A 117 28.93 6.88 -1.61
CA GLU A 117 29.86 6.33 -0.63
C GLU A 117 29.41 6.65 0.81
N GLY A 118 29.42 5.63 1.68
CA GLY A 118 28.98 5.74 3.07
C GLY A 118 27.46 5.84 3.27
N LYS A 119 26.64 5.71 2.21
CA LYS A 119 25.17 5.68 2.30
C LYS A 119 24.63 4.27 2.10
N ASP A 120 23.51 3.99 2.75
CA ASP A 120 22.79 2.72 2.65
C ASP A 120 21.26 2.93 2.56
N MET A 121 20.51 1.84 2.66
CA MET A 121 19.05 1.79 2.56
C MET A 121 18.33 1.88 3.90
N SER A 122 19.05 1.96 5.04
CA SER A 122 18.44 1.90 6.39
C SER A 122 17.47 3.05 6.65
N GLU A 123 17.74 4.22 6.05
CA GLU A 123 16.92 5.42 6.16
C GLU A 123 15.92 5.57 4.99
N TYR A 124 15.74 4.53 4.15
CA TYR A 124 14.82 4.61 3.02
C TYR A 124 13.40 4.99 3.50
N PRO A 125 12.78 6.06 2.97
CA PRO A 125 11.50 6.53 3.49
C PRO A 125 10.38 5.51 3.27
N ILE A 126 9.86 4.98 4.37
CA ILE A 126 8.64 4.18 4.39
C ILE A 126 7.47 5.12 4.68
N PRO A 127 6.34 5.00 3.96
CA PRO A 127 5.19 5.86 4.15
C PRO A 127 4.62 5.69 5.56
N LEU A 128 4.28 6.81 6.17
CA LEU A 128 3.47 6.87 7.37
C LEU A 128 1.99 6.82 6.99
N ILE A 129 1.13 6.59 7.97
CA ILE A 129 -0.28 6.45 7.68
C ILE A 129 -0.95 7.76 7.29
N GLU A 130 -0.60 8.83 7.97
CA GLU A 130 -1.01 10.19 7.64
C GLU A 130 -0.53 10.62 6.25
N GLU A 131 0.38 9.87 5.65
CA GLU A 131 0.86 10.08 4.29
C GLU A 131 0.09 9.28 3.22
N VAL A 132 -0.92 8.49 3.59
CA VAL A 132 -1.85 7.88 2.62
C VAL A 132 -2.73 8.97 2.00
N ASP A 133 -2.78 9.02 0.66
CA ASP A 133 -3.55 10.04 -0.05
C ASP A 133 -5.03 9.64 -0.16
N ASN A 134 -5.82 10.09 0.82
CA ASN A 134 -7.27 9.83 0.88
C ASN A 134 -8.09 10.53 -0.21
N PHE A 135 -7.50 11.46 -0.96
CA PHE A 135 -8.17 12.18 -2.05
C PHE A 135 -7.87 11.59 -3.43
N ASN A 136 -6.77 10.85 -3.56
CA ASN A 136 -6.45 10.12 -4.78
C ASN A 136 -6.91 8.67 -4.66
N THR A 137 -8.08 8.34 -5.22
CA THR A 137 -8.68 7.00 -5.09
C THR A 137 -8.87 6.30 -6.44
N ILE A 138 -8.80 4.96 -6.41
CA ILE A 138 -9.19 4.06 -7.48
C ILE A 138 -10.47 3.36 -7.07
N LYS A 139 -11.49 3.41 -7.93
CA LYS A 139 -12.75 2.70 -7.72
C LYS A 139 -12.54 1.20 -7.95
N PHE A 140 -12.83 0.39 -6.94
CA PHE A 140 -12.74 -1.06 -7.05
C PHE A 140 -14.04 -1.64 -7.61
N GLY A 141 -15.19 -1.23 -7.07
CA GLY A 141 -16.49 -1.73 -7.49
C GLY A 141 -17.42 -1.90 -6.30
N THR A 142 -18.49 -2.68 -6.45
CA THR A 142 -19.44 -2.96 -5.37
C THR A 142 -19.04 -4.22 -4.61
N LEU A 143 -18.98 -4.15 -3.28
CA LEU A 143 -18.83 -5.31 -2.41
C LEU A 143 -20.02 -6.25 -2.55
N ARG A 144 -19.74 -7.54 -2.71
CA ARG A 144 -20.73 -8.62 -2.82
C ARG A 144 -20.47 -9.68 -1.75
#